data_AF-A0A5N5INY3-F1
#
_entry.id   AF-A0A5N5INY3-F1
#
_cell.length_a   1.000
_cell.length_b   1.000
_cell.length_c   1.000
_cell.angle_alpha   90.00
_cell.angle_beta   90.00
_cell.angle_gamma   90.00
#
_symmetry.space_group_name_H-M   'P 1'
#
loop_
_entity.id
_entity.type
_entity.pdbx_description
1 polymer ?
#
loop_
_entity_poly.entity_id
_entity_poly.type
_entity_poly.pdbx_seq_one_letter_code
_entity_poly.pdbx_strand_id
1 'polypeptide(L)'
;MTGFAEGENVTLDLLKNKMAEFAKARNWDQFHSPRNLLLALVCEVGELSEIFQWKGEVPKGLPDWKEEEKQHLGEELSDVLLYLVRLSDICGVDLGKAALRKVELNAIKYPVSQKQLQTTTTTATATNEEIAQMG
;
A
#
# COMPACT_ATOMS: atom_id res chain seq x y z
N MET A 1 -15.91 7.49 15.70
CA MET A 1 -14.91 6.96 16.65
C MET A 1 -14.30 5.73 16.02
N THR A 2 -13.11 5.85 15.43
CA THR A 2 -12.33 4.69 15.01
C THR A 2 -11.94 3.96 16.29
N GLY A 3 -12.33 2.68 16.42
CA GLY A 3 -12.10 1.88 17.62
C GLY A 3 -10.65 1.43 17.80
N PHE A 4 -9.67 2.25 17.39
CA PHE A 4 -8.24 1.93 17.46
C PHE A 4 -7.60 2.77 18.56
N ALA A 5 -6.85 2.10 19.44
CA ALA A 5 -6.03 2.79 20.43
C ALA A 5 -4.86 3.48 19.71
N GLU A 6 -4.57 4.71 20.10
CA GLU A 6 -3.47 5.50 19.58
C GLU A 6 -2.14 4.74 19.81
N GLY A 7 -1.40 4.43 18.73
CA GLY A 7 -0.11 3.72 18.79
C GLY A 7 -0.13 2.23 18.41
N GLU A 8 -1.28 1.65 18.05
CA GLU A 8 -1.35 0.28 17.56
C GLU A 8 -0.97 0.21 16.06
N ASN A 9 0.00 -0.64 15.70
CA ASN A 9 0.39 -0.84 14.30
C ASN A 9 -0.68 -1.64 13.56
N VAL A 10 -1.14 -1.13 12.42
CA VAL A 10 -2.06 -1.86 11.54
C VAL A 10 -1.29 -2.96 10.78
N THR A 11 -1.69 -4.21 10.97
CA THR A 11 -1.08 -5.38 10.30
C THR A 11 -2.01 -5.98 9.25
N LEU A 12 -1.45 -6.70 8.28
CA LEU A 12 -2.25 -7.45 7.30
C LEU A 12 -3.16 -8.50 7.98
N ASP A 13 -2.70 -9.13 9.06
CA ASP A 13 -3.52 -10.07 9.83
C ASP A 13 -4.69 -9.38 10.55
N LEU A 14 -4.48 -8.18 11.09
CA LEU A 14 -5.55 -7.37 11.67
C LEU A 14 -6.61 -7.04 10.62
N LEU A 15 -6.20 -6.56 9.45
CA LEU A 15 -7.10 -6.23 8.35
C LEU A 15 -7.87 -7.46 7.86
N LYS A 16 -7.17 -8.58 7.67
CA LYS A 16 -7.76 -9.88 7.32
C LYS A 16 -8.87 -10.27 8.29
N ASN A 17 -8.59 -10.23 9.58
CA ASN A 17 -9.56 -10.59 10.61
C ASN A 17 -10.77 -9.63 10.61
N LYS A 18 -10.54 -8.32 10.51
CA LYS A 18 -11.61 -7.32 10.44
C LYS A 18 -12.51 -7.53 9.22
N MET A 19 -11.94 -7.86 8.07
CA MET A 19 -12.71 -8.15 6.86
C MET A 19 -13.50 -9.45 6.95
N ALA A 20 -12.90 -10.50 7.54
CA ALA A 20 -13.60 -11.76 7.76
C ALA A 20 -14.80 -11.59 8.70
N GLU A 21 -14.61 -10.85 9.81
CA GLU A 21 -15.70 -10.49 10.73
C GLU A 21 -16.79 -9.67 10.04
N PHE A 22 -16.39 -8.67 9.26
CA PHE A 22 -17.32 -7.79 8.53
C PHE A 22 -18.18 -8.56 7.52
N ALA A 23 -17.56 -9.46 6.75
CA ALA A 23 -18.23 -10.30 5.76
C ALA A 23 -19.17 -11.30 6.43
N LYS A 24 -18.71 -11.98 7.49
CA LYS A 24 -19.51 -12.94 8.25
C LYS A 24 -20.74 -12.29 8.87
N ALA A 25 -20.60 -11.10 9.46
CA ALA A 25 -21.71 -10.36 10.07
C ALA A 25 -22.82 -10.00 9.07
N ARG A 26 -22.51 -9.96 7.77
CA ARG A 26 -23.45 -9.66 6.68
C ARG A 26 -23.83 -10.89 5.85
N ASN A 27 -23.35 -12.08 6.23
CA ASN A 27 -23.49 -13.31 5.46
C ASN A 27 -22.99 -13.16 4.01
N TRP A 28 -21.90 -12.42 3.81
CA TRP A 28 -21.32 -12.13 2.49
C TRP A 28 -20.33 -13.20 2.01
N ASP A 29 -19.93 -14.12 2.88
CA ASP A 29 -18.99 -15.20 2.52
C ASP A 29 -19.45 -16.01 1.31
N GLN A 30 -20.76 -16.15 1.11
CA GLN A 30 -21.36 -16.81 -0.08
C GLN A 30 -21.01 -16.11 -1.41
N PHE A 31 -20.71 -14.81 -1.40
CA PHE A 31 -20.36 -14.03 -2.59
C PHE A 31 -18.85 -13.93 -2.80
N HIS A 32 -18.05 -14.25 -1.77
CA HIS A 32 -16.60 -14.10 -1.73
C HIS A 32 -15.85 -15.28 -2.36
N SER A 33 -16.25 -15.70 -3.57
CA SER A 33 -15.42 -16.60 -4.36
C SER A 33 -14.13 -15.90 -4.82
N PRO A 34 -13.00 -16.59 -5.02
CA PRO A 34 -11.76 -15.98 -5.50
C PRO A 34 -11.94 -15.14 -6.77
N ARG A 35 -12.75 -15.62 -7.72
CA ARG A 35 -13.05 -14.89 -8.96
C ARG A 35 -13.77 -13.58 -8.67
N ASN A 36 -14.79 -13.60 -7.81
CA ASN A 36 -15.58 -12.39 -7.53
C ASN A 36 -14.74 -11.34 -6.80
N LEU A 37 -13.92 -11.76 -5.84
CA LEU A 37 -13.01 -10.86 -5.13
C LEU A 37 -11.95 -10.26 -6.06
N LEU A 38 -11.42 -11.05 -7.00
CA LEU A 38 -10.52 -10.53 -8.03
C LEU A 38 -11.22 -9.49 -8.93
N LEU A 39 -12.46 -9.72 -9.33
CA LEU A 39 -13.19 -8.76 -10.15
C LEU A 39 -13.51 -7.48 -9.38
N ALA A 40 -13.88 -7.57 -8.10
CA ALA A 40 -14.05 -6.42 -7.23
C ALA A 40 -12.75 -5.63 -7.09
N LEU A 41 -11.62 -6.31 -6.83
CA LEU A 41 -10.29 -5.68 -6.80
C LEU A 41 -9.99 -4.90 -8.09
N VAL A 42 -10.32 -5.45 -9.26
CA VAL A 42 -10.12 -4.76 -10.55
C VAL A 42 -11.02 -3.53 -10.68
N CYS A 43 -12.25 -3.58 -10.17
CA CYS A 43 -13.12 -2.40 -10.10
C CYS A 43 -12.49 -1.29 -9.26
N GLU A 44 -12.01 -1.59 -8.05
CA GLU A 44 -11.39 -0.56 -7.18
C GLU A 44 -10.09 0.00 -7.77
N VAL A 45 -9.31 -0.82 -8.50
CA VAL A 45 -8.16 -0.31 -9.27
C VAL A 45 -8.62 0.65 -10.38
N GLY A 46 -9.80 0.41 -10.95
CA GLY A 46 -10.46 1.32 -11.89
C GLY A 46 -10.79 2.66 -11.23
N GLU A 47 -11.49 2.64 -10.10
CA GLU A 47 -11.84 3.85 -9.33
C GLU A 47 -10.60 4.64 -8.91
N LEU A 48 -9.56 3.95 -8.40
CA LEU A 48 -8.26 4.54 -8.13
C LEU A 48 -7.64 5.19 -9.39
N SER A 49 -7.78 4.57 -10.56
CA SER A 49 -7.26 5.12 -11.81
C SER A 49 -8.01 6.36 -12.27
N GLU A 50 -9.33 6.45 -12.01
CA GLU A 50 -10.16 7.59 -12.37
C GLU A 50 -9.69 8.89 -11.68
N ILE A 51 -9.12 8.79 -10.47
CA ILE A 51 -8.53 9.93 -9.75
C ILE A 51 -7.40 10.58 -10.56
N PHE A 52 -6.62 9.77 -11.29
CA PHE A 52 -5.44 10.24 -12.04
C PHE A 52 -5.71 10.46 -13.52
N GLN A 53 -6.82 9.97 -14.08
CA GLN A 53 -7.04 9.85 -15.53
C GLN A 53 -6.87 11.18 -16.32
N TRP A 54 -7.16 12.32 -15.70
CA TRP A 54 -7.07 13.66 -16.30
C TRP A 54 -5.97 14.52 -15.67
N LYS A 55 -5.18 13.96 -14.74
CA LYS A 55 -4.03 14.65 -14.15
C LYS A 55 -2.84 14.47 -15.13
N GLY A 56 -2.07 15.54 -15.35
CA GLY A 56 -0.80 15.47 -16.07
C GLY A 56 0.26 14.76 -15.24
N GLU A 57 1.50 15.25 -15.28
CA GLU A 57 2.51 14.78 -14.32
C GLU A 57 2.09 15.15 -12.89
N VAL A 58 2.00 14.14 -12.01
CA VAL A 58 1.65 14.34 -10.60
C VAL A 58 2.92 14.32 -9.76
N PRO A 59 3.27 15.44 -9.09
CA PRO A 59 4.46 15.49 -8.25
C PRO A 59 4.32 14.62 -7.00
N LYS A 60 5.47 14.10 -6.53
CA LYS A 60 5.53 13.33 -5.28
C LYS A 60 5.03 14.18 -4.10
N GLY A 61 4.28 13.57 -3.20
CA GLY A 61 3.74 14.24 -2.01
C GLY A 61 2.48 15.08 -2.26
N LEU A 62 2.00 15.15 -3.50
CA LEU A 62 0.71 15.78 -3.86
C LEU A 62 0.53 17.21 -3.29
N PRO A 63 1.52 18.12 -3.44
CA PRO A 63 1.48 19.46 -2.85
C PRO A 63 0.27 20.29 -3.30
N ASP A 64 -0.18 20.10 -4.54
CA ASP A 64 -1.27 20.89 -5.14
C ASP A 64 -2.65 20.24 -4.95
N TRP A 65 -2.74 19.14 -4.20
CA TRP A 65 -3.99 18.43 -3.96
C TRP A 65 -4.65 18.95 -2.69
N LYS A 66 -5.97 19.11 -2.77
CA LYS A 66 -6.79 19.43 -1.60
C LYS A 66 -6.86 18.23 -0.66
N GLU A 67 -7.17 18.48 0.61
CA GLU A 67 -7.28 17.42 1.61
C GLU A 67 -8.39 16.42 1.26
N GLU A 68 -9.49 16.88 0.65
CA GLU A 68 -10.56 15.99 0.21
C GLU A 68 -10.11 15.07 -0.94
N GLU A 69 -9.25 15.56 -1.84
CA GLU A 69 -8.67 14.72 -2.92
C GLU A 69 -7.71 13.68 -2.35
N LYS A 70 -6.91 14.04 -1.33
CA LYS A 70 -6.02 13.10 -0.65
C LYS A 70 -6.79 12.07 0.17
N GLN A 71 -7.89 12.48 0.80
CA GLN A 71 -8.77 11.56 1.51
C GLN A 71 -9.38 10.55 0.54
N HIS A 72 -9.96 11.00 -0.57
CA HIS A 72 -10.55 10.12 -1.58
C HIS A 72 -9.50 9.16 -2.16
N LEU A 73 -8.29 9.65 -2.47
CA LEU A 73 -7.18 8.78 -2.84
C LEU A 73 -6.87 7.72 -1.78
N GLY A 74 -6.89 8.09 -0.50
CA GLY A 74 -6.70 7.18 0.61
C GLY A 74 -7.79 6.11 0.72
N GLU A 75 -9.04 6.46 0.41
CA GLU A 75 -10.18 5.55 0.37
C GLU A 75 -9.98 4.51 -0.75
N GLU A 76 -9.72 4.93 -1.99
CA GLU A 76 -9.52 4.01 -3.12
C GLU A 76 -8.28 3.11 -2.96
N LEU A 77 -7.18 3.65 -2.42
CA LEU A 77 -6.00 2.84 -2.08
C LEU A 77 -6.32 1.80 -1.01
N SER A 78 -7.19 2.15 -0.05
CA SER A 78 -7.62 1.24 1.01
C SER A 78 -8.52 0.14 0.45
N ASP A 79 -9.44 0.45 -0.46
CA ASP A 79 -10.32 -0.55 -1.06
C ASP A 79 -9.53 -1.58 -1.88
N VAL A 80 -8.55 -1.13 -2.68
CA VAL A 80 -7.61 -2.03 -3.37
C VAL A 80 -6.87 -2.94 -2.37
N LEU A 81 -6.34 -2.37 -1.28
CA LEU A 81 -5.65 -3.14 -0.24
C LEU A 81 -6.57 -4.18 0.41
N LEU A 82 -7.78 -3.77 0.79
CA LEU A 82 -8.74 -4.60 1.50
C LEU A 82 -9.18 -5.78 0.62
N TYR A 83 -9.55 -5.56 -0.64
CA TYR A 83 -9.89 -6.69 -1.51
C TYR A 83 -8.71 -7.62 -1.77
N LEU A 84 -7.49 -7.11 -1.90
CA LEU A 84 -6.30 -7.95 -2.03
C LEU A 84 -6.06 -8.81 -0.78
N VAL A 85 -6.21 -8.23 0.42
CA VAL A 85 -6.11 -8.95 1.69
C VAL A 85 -7.19 -10.03 1.77
N ARG A 86 -8.45 -9.71 1.48
CA ARG A 86 -9.54 -10.68 1.53
C ARG A 86 -9.38 -11.78 0.48
N LEU A 87 -8.92 -11.45 -0.72
CA LEU A 87 -8.60 -12.43 -1.75
C LEU A 87 -7.49 -13.38 -1.29
N SER A 88 -6.44 -12.86 -0.65
CA SER A 88 -5.34 -13.69 -0.13
C SER A 88 -5.83 -14.67 0.95
N ASP A 89 -6.71 -14.21 1.83
CA ASP A 89 -7.33 -15.01 2.90
C ASP A 89 -8.15 -16.17 2.32
N ILE A 90 -9.07 -15.88 1.40
CA ILE A 90 -9.89 -16.91 0.74
C ILE A 90 -9.03 -17.90 -0.06
N CYS A 91 -7.91 -17.46 -0.62
CA CYS A 91 -6.97 -18.32 -1.34
C CYS A 91 -5.98 -19.07 -0.43
N GLY A 92 -6.00 -18.84 0.90
CA GLY A 92 -5.06 -19.46 1.83
C GLY A 92 -3.60 -19.00 1.64
N VAL A 93 -3.39 -17.78 1.14
CA VAL A 93 -2.06 -17.21 0.89
C VAL A 93 -1.69 -16.26 2.04
N ASP A 94 -0.56 -16.53 2.68
CA ASP A 94 0.06 -15.56 3.60
C ASP A 94 0.66 -14.39 2.80
N LEU A 95 -0.13 -13.34 2.62
CA LEU A 95 0.23 -12.18 1.79
C LEU A 95 1.49 -11.47 2.30
N GLY A 96 1.67 -11.38 3.63
CA GLY A 96 2.85 -10.77 4.23
C GLY A 96 4.13 -11.52 3.89
N LYS A 97 4.15 -12.84 4.09
CA LYS A 97 5.29 -13.68 3.70
C LYS A 97 5.52 -13.68 2.19
N ALA A 98 4.46 -13.73 1.39
CA ALA A 98 4.56 -13.68 -0.06
C ALA A 98 5.18 -12.36 -0.55
N ALA A 99 4.78 -11.22 0.03
CA ALA A 99 5.31 -9.91 -0.29
C ALA A 99 6.80 -9.80 0.07
N LEU A 100 7.20 -10.21 1.28
CA LEU A 100 8.61 -10.20 1.71
C LEU A 100 9.49 -11.03 0.78
N ARG A 101 9.08 -12.27 0.48
CA ARG A 101 9.77 -13.13 -0.49
C ARG A 101 9.89 -12.45 -1.86
N LYS A 102 8.84 -11.74 -2.30
CA LYS A 102 8.85 -11.06 -3.60
C LYS A 102 9.85 -9.90 -3.64
N VAL A 103 10.00 -9.16 -2.53
CA VAL A 103 11.00 -8.09 -2.40
C VAL A 103 12.41 -8.66 -2.53
N GLU A 104 12.72 -9.77 -1.85
CA GLU A 104 14.02 -10.46 -1.97
C GLU A 104 14.31 -10.87 -3.42
N LEU A 105 13.32 -11.48 -4.10
CA LEU A 105 13.44 -11.86 -5.50
C LEU A 105 13.62 -10.64 -6.43
N ASN A 106 12.98 -9.51 -6.12
CA ASN A 106 13.15 -8.28 -6.88
C ASN A 106 14.55 -7.69 -6.71
N ALA A 107 15.13 -7.77 -5.52
CA ALA A 107 16.51 -7.31 -5.27
C ALA A 107 17.54 -8.13 -6.06
N ILE A 108 17.31 -9.44 -6.22
CA ILE A 108 18.14 -10.30 -7.07
C ILE A 108 17.95 -9.94 -8.56
N LYS A 109 16.71 -9.69 -8.99
CA LYS A 109 16.39 -9.37 -10.38
C LYS A 109 16.89 -7.98 -10.80
N TYR A 110 16.91 -7.03 -9.87
CA TYR A 110 17.29 -5.63 -10.08
C TYR A 110 18.37 -5.22 -9.07
N PRO A 111 19.61 -5.68 -9.22
CA PRO A 111 20.69 -5.36 -8.29
C PRO A 111 21.05 -3.87 -8.36
N VAL A 112 21.45 -3.30 -7.24
CA VAL A 112 21.96 -1.92 -7.20
C VAL A 112 23.28 -1.86 -7.97
N SER A 113 23.37 -0.96 -8.95
CA SER A 113 24.63 -0.73 -9.65
C SER A 113 25.66 -0.04 -8.75
N GLN A 114 26.95 -0.29 -8.96
CA GLN A 114 28.03 0.34 -8.19
C GLN A 114 27.98 1.89 -8.22
N LYS A 115 27.50 2.48 -9.33
CA LYS A 115 27.29 3.94 -9.43
C LYS A 115 26.15 4.44 -8.52
N GLN A 116 25.08 3.66 -8.35
CA GLN A 116 23.97 4.02 -7.47
C GLN A 116 24.35 3.93 -5.98
N LEU A 117 25.21 2.97 -5.62
CA LEU A 117 25.76 2.83 -4.25
C LEU A 117 26.67 4.00 -3.86
N GLN A 118 27.46 4.52 -4.81
CA GLN A 118 28.30 5.69 -4.56
C GLN A 118 27.47 6.97 -4.39
N THR A 119 26.44 7.18 -5.22
CA THR A 119 25.56 8.35 -5.09
C THR A 119 24.80 8.40 -3.77
N THR A 120 24.31 7.27 -3.24
CA THR A 120 23.62 7.27 -1.93
C THR A 120 24.57 7.51 -0.76
N THR A 121 25.84 7.12 -0.87
CA THR A 121 26.85 7.36 0.17
C THR A 121 27.23 8.84 0.24
N THR A 122 27.47 9.49 -0.91
CA THR A 122 27.89 10.90 -0.97
C THR A 122 26.80 11.87 -0.53
N THR A 123 25.52 11.62 -0.87
CA THR A 123 24.41 12.50 -0.46
C THR A 123 24.13 12.39 1.04
N ALA A 124 24.34 11.22 1.65
CA ALA A 124 24.18 11.05 3.10
C ALA A 124 25.32 11.67 3.93
N THR A 125 26.54 11.74 3.38
CA THR A 125 27.66 12.46 4.03
C THR A 125 27.55 13.97 3.89
N ALA A 126 27.07 14.49 2.75
CA ALA A 126 26.90 15.93 2.53
C ALA A 126 25.88 16.55 3.51
N THR A 127 24.78 15.86 3.80
CA THR A 127 23.77 16.34 4.78
C THR A 127 24.30 16.37 6.22
N ASN A 128 25.29 15.55 6.56
CA ASN A 128 25.88 15.51 7.91
C ASN A 128 26.99 16.56 8.09
N GLU A 129 27.73 16.91 7.03
CA GLU A 129 28.77 17.94 7.09
C GLU A 129 28.19 19.37 7.11
N GLU A 130 27.05 19.61 6.44
CA GLU A 130 26.38 20.93 6.46
C GLU A 130 25.77 21.27 7.84
N ILE A 131 25.35 20.27 8.62
CA ILE A 131 24.83 20.46 9.99
C ILE A 131 25.98 20.71 10.99
N ALA A 132 27.18 20.17 10.75
CA ALA A 132 28.32 20.33 11.63
C ALA A 132 29.03 21.70 11.52
N GLN A 133 28.77 22.48 10.46
CA GLN A 133 29.34 23.82 10.27
C GLN A 133 28.44 24.97 10.76
N MET A 134 27.24 24.67 11.28
CA MET A 134 26.28 25.66 11.80
C MET A 134 26.16 25.66 13.34
N GLY A 135 27.06 24.96 14.06
CA GLY A 135 27.17 24.97 15.53
C GLY A 135 28.49 25.58 15.99
#